data_AF-A0A376DQT5-F1
#
_entry.id   AF-A0A376DQT5-F1
#
_cell.length_a   1.000
_cell.length_b   1.000
_cell.length_c   1.000
_cell.angle_alpha   90.00
_cell.angle_beta   90.00
_cell.angle_gamma   90.00
#
_symmetry.space_group_name_H-M   'P 1'
#
loop_
_entity.id
_entity.type
_entity.pdbx_description
1 polymer ?
#
loop_
_entity_poly.entity_id
_entity_poly.type
_entity_poly.pdbx_seq_one_letter_code
_entity_poly.pdbx_strand_id
1 'polypeptide(L)' 'MKPGFVYIMTNKNKTTLYTGVTSNLPKRVQEHKAMYYQQSFTSRYNLYILVYWESFQEIGDAIFGKNKSKQAQDRKK' A
#
# COMPACT_ATOMS: atom_id res chain seq x y z
N MET A 1 14.26 5.57 15.75
CA MET A 1 13.49 5.79 14.50
C MET A 1 12.77 4.48 14.17
N LYS A 2 11.48 4.52 13.80
CA LYS A 2 10.75 3.31 13.41
C LYS A 2 10.83 3.17 11.88
N PRO A 3 11.33 2.03 11.35
CA PRO A 3 11.36 1.82 9.91
C PRO A 3 9.94 1.88 9.34
N GLY A 4 9.79 2.56 8.21
CA GLY A 4 8.54 2.66 7.46
C GLY A 4 8.61 1.78 6.22
N PHE A 5 7.48 1.20 5.81
CA PHE A 5 7.37 0.40 4.59
C PHE A 5 6.35 1.04 3.66
N VAL A 6 6.74 1.30 2.42
CA VAL A 6 5.79 1.53 1.33
C VAL A 6 5.45 0.19 0.73
N TYR A 7 4.18 -0.02 0.41
CA TYR A 7 3.74 -1.28 -0.20
C TYR A 7 2.66 -1.04 -1.24
N ILE A 8 2.61 -1.93 -2.22
CA ILE A 8 1.58 -1.95 -3.27
C ILE A 8 0.83 -3.28 -3.18
N MET A 9 -0.48 -3.20 -3.01
CA MET A 9 -1.38 -4.35 -3.05
C MET A 9 -2.31 -4.31 -4.25
N THR A 10 -2.75 -5.48 -4.68
CA THR A 10 -3.68 -5.65 -5.79
C THR A 10 -4.71 -6.74 -5.51
N ASN A 11 -5.71 -6.82 -6.37
CA ASN A 11 -6.69 -7.89 -6.40
C ASN A 11 -6.23 -9.05 -7.31
N LYS A 12 -6.93 -10.18 -7.24
CA LYS A 12 -6.67 -11.36 -8.08
C LYS A 12 -6.54 -11.03 -9.57
N ASN A 13 -7.36 -10.11 -10.04
CA ASN A 13 -7.44 -9.73 -11.45
C ASN A 13 -6.41 -8.68 -11.86
N LYS A 14 -5.56 -8.20 -10.93
CA LYS A 14 -4.54 -7.16 -11.14
C LYS A 14 -5.08 -5.85 -11.74
N THR A 15 -6.37 -5.58 -11.54
CA THR A 15 -7.04 -4.39 -12.13
C THR A 15 -6.94 -3.17 -11.23
N THR A 16 -6.75 -3.36 -9.93
CA THR A 16 -6.69 -2.26 -8.96
C THR A 16 -5.40 -2.34 -8.17
N LEU A 17 -4.66 -1.24 -8.13
CA LEU A 17 -3.45 -1.09 -7.35
C LEU A 17 -3.72 -0.14 -6.19
N TYR A 18 -3.22 -0.50 -5.01
CA TYR A 18 -3.31 0.32 -3.82
C TYR A 18 -1.93 0.49 -3.19
N THR A 19 -1.50 1.75 -3.09
CA THR A 19 -0.23 2.11 -2.45
C THR A 19 -0.47 2.62 -1.03
N GLY A 20 0.10 1.92 -0.06
CA GLY A 20 0.00 2.25 1.36
C GLY A 20 1.37 2.41 2.02
N VAL A 21 1.35 2.99 3.23
CA VAL A 21 2.53 3.09 4.10
C VAL A 21 2.19 2.47 5.45
N THR A 22 3.10 1.70 6.04
CA THR A 22 2.93 1.06 7.35
C THR A 22 4.28 0.88 8.04
N SER A 23 4.31 0.88 9.37
CA SER A 23 5.51 0.48 10.13
C SER A 23 5.60 -1.04 10.35
N ASN A 24 4.52 -1.78 10.05
CA ASN A 24 4.46 -3.23 10.18
C ASN A 24 3.78 -3.83 8.94
N LEU A 25 4.59 -4.28 7.99
CA LEU A 25 4.13 -4.86 6.72
C LEU A 25 3.42 -6.22 6.91
N PRO A 26 3.96 -7.20 7.66
CA PRO A 26 3.29 -8.49 7.86
C PRO A 26 1.89 -8.36 8.44
N LYS A 27 1.73 -7.53 9.48
CA LYS A 27 0.42 -7.28 10.10
C LYS A 27 -0.56 -6.68 9.10
N ARG A 28 -0.11 -5.69 8.31
CA ARG A 28 -0.97 -5.03 7.32
C ARG A 28 -1.41 -6.00 6.21
N VAL A 29 -0.51 -6.86 5.74
CA VAL A 29 -0.86 -7.89 4.74
C VAL A 29 -1.90 -8.86 5.30
N GLN A 30 -1.78 -9.27 6.57
CA GLN A 30 -2.79 -10.11 7.22
C GLN A 30 -4.14 -9.40 7.35
N GLU A 31 -4.17 -8.14 7.77
CA GLU A 31 -5.40 -7.33 7.85
C GLU A 31 -6.13 -7.26 6.50
N HIS A 32 -5.37 -7.12 5.40
CA HIS A 32 -5.92 -7.13 4.04
C HIS A 32 -6.41 -8.50 3.60
N LYS A 33 -5.67 -9.58 3.90
CA LYS A 33 -6.08 -10.97 3.59
C LYS A 33 -7.35 -11.36 4.35
N ALA A 34 -7.46 -10.92 5.61
CA ALA A 34 -8.62 -11.17 6.45
C ALA A 34 -9.79 -10.21 6.19
N MET A 35 -9.63 -9.23 5.29
CA MET A 35 -10.62 -8.17 5.04
C MET A 35 -11.08 -7.51 6.35
N TYR A 36 -10.15 -7.31 7.29
CA TYR A 36 -10.44 -6.87 8.65
C TYR A 36 -11.23 -5.56 8.68
N TYR A 37 -10.92 -4.65 7.74
CA TYR A 37 -11.64 -3.39 7.55
C TYR A 37 -12.68 -3.51 6.43
N GLN A 38 -13.84 -4.10 6.73
CA GLN A 38 -14.87 -4.43 5.74
C GLN A 38 -15.43 -3.20 4.97
N GLN A 39 -15.44 -2.02 5.60
CA GLN A 39 -15.89 -0.77 4.95
C GLN A 39 -14.78 -0.02 4.21
N SER A 40 -13.57 -0.55 4.16
CA SER A 40 -12.45 0.11 3.50
C SER A 40 -12.42 -0.15 1.99
N PHE A 41 -11.79 0.76 1.26
CA PHE A 41 -11.51 0.60 -0.17
C PHE A 41 -10.82 -0.74 -0.47
N THR A 42 -9.89 -1.15 0.38
CA THR A 42 -9.10 -2.37 0.17
C THR A 42 -9.95 -3.63 0.31
N SER A 43 -10.94 -3.63 1.20
CA SER A 43 -11.94 -4.70 1.29
C SER A 43 -12.92 -4.67 0.12
N ARG A 44 -13.43 -3.49 -0.26
CA ARG A 44 -14.38 -3.36 -1.39
C ARG A 44 -13.83 -3.92 -2.70
N TYR A 45 -12.53 -3.74 -2.95
CA TYR A 45 -11.87 -4.20 -4.17
C TYR A 45 -11.10 -5.52 -3.99
N ASN A 46 -11.22 -6.21 -2.84
CA ASN A 46 -10.52 -7.45 -2.53
C ASN A 46 -8.99 -7.36 -2.78
N LEU A 47 -8.36 -6.32 -2.23
CA LEU A 47 -6.93 -6.05 -2.39
C LEU A 47 -6.11 -6.81 -1.34
N TYR A 48 -5.82 -8.08 -1.61
CA TYR A 48 -5.12 -8.98 -0.69
C TYR A 48 -3.78 -9.52 -1.20
N ILE A 49 -3.39 -9.21 -2.44
CA ILE A 49 -2.14 -9.68 -3.04
C ILE A 49 -1.09 -8.59 -2.90
N LEU A 50 0.00 -8.86 -2.16
CA LEU A 50 1.16 -7.98 -2.10
C LEU A 50 2.01 -8.19 -3.35
N VAL A 51 2.25 -7.12 -4.13
CA VAL A 51 3.04 -7.17 -5.37
C VAL A 51 4.36 -6.41 -5.28
N TYR A 52 4.45 -5.45 -4.37
CA TYR A 52 5.67 -4.68 -4.14
C TYR A 52 5.73 -4.21 -2.70
N TRP A 53 6.94 -4.15 -2.14
CA TRP A 53 7.21 -3.50 -0.86
C TRP A 53 8.64 -2.97 -0.85
N GLU A 54 8.84 -1.89 -0.11
CA GLU A 54 10.14 -1.25 0.05
C GLU A 54 10.26 -0.67 1.45
N SER A 55 11.42 -0.87 2.08
CA SER A 55 11.72 -0.39 3.43
C SER A 55 12.46 0.94 3.38
N PHE A 56 12.02 1.89 4.21
CA PHE A 56 12.61 3.20 4.40
C PHE A 56 13.06 3.35 5.85
N GLN A 57 14.22 4.01 6.06
CA GLN A 57 14.75 4.27 7.40
C GLN A 57 13.82 5.18 8.21
N GLU A 58 13.14 6.12 7.55
CA GLU A 58 12.09 6.94 8.16
C GLU A 58 10.75 6.82 7.43
N ILE A 59 9.66 6.85 8.21
CA ILE A 59 8.30 6.84 7.68
C ILE A 59 7.96 8.12 6.91
N GLY A 60 8.67 9.23 7.18
CA GLY A 60 8.55 10.49 6.44
C GLY A 60 8.95 10.33 4.96
N ASP A 61 10.04 9.61 4.70
CA ASP A 61 10.52 9.32 3.35
C ASP A 61 9.51 8.46 2.57
N ALA A 62 8.89 7.49 3.25
CA ALA A 62 7.83 6.66 2.67
C ALA A 62 6.59 7.48 2.26
N ILE A 63 6.21 8.49 3.05
CA ILE A 63 5.12 9.42 2.72
C ILE A 63 5.50 10.30 1.52
N PHE A 64 6.73 10.81 1.48
CA PHE A 64 7.24 11.61 0.36
C PHE A 64 7.31 10.78 -0.94
N GLY A 65 7.75 9.52 -0.85
CA GLY A 65 7.75 8.56 -1.97
C GLY A 65 6.34 8.30 -2.51
N LYS A 66 5.35 8.10 -1.62
CA LYS A 66 3.94 7.98 -2.03
C LYS A 66 3.45 9.24 -2.76
N ASN A 67 3.75 10.43 -2.26
CA ASN A 67 3.35 11.68 -2.90
C ASN A 67 3.97 11.84 -4.30
N LYS A 68 5.24 11.45 -4.48
CA LYS A 68 5.89 11.39 -5.81
C LYS A 68 5.18 10.43 -6.75
N SER A 69 4.82 9.21 -6.29
CA SER A 69 4.10 8.24 -7.13
C SER A 69 2.74 8.77 -7.61
N LYS A 70 2.03 9.53 -6.76
CA LYS A 70 0.74 10.12 -7.12
C LYS A 70 0.90 11.25 -8.16
N GLN A 71 1.86 12.15 -7.96
CA GLN A 71 2.19 13.19 -8.96
C GLN A 71 2.64 12.60 -10.30
N ALA A 72 3.40 11.50 -10.29
CA ALA A 72 3.83 10.83 -11.53
C ALA A 72 2.66 10.19 -12.29
N GLN A 73 1.60 9.76 -11.59
CA GLN A 73 0.36 9.28 -12.21
C GLN A 73 -0.49 10.42 -12.77
N ASP A 74 -0.57 11.56 -12.06
CA ASP A 74 -1.36 12.72 -12.48
C ASP A 74 -0.76 13.45 -13.70
N ARG A 75 0.58 13.42 -13.88
CA ARG A 75 1.27 14.03 -15.04
C ARG A 75 1.16 13.24 -16.35
N LYS A 76 0.63 12.01 -16.31
CA LYS A 76 0.42 11.17 -17.52
C LYS A 76 -1.00 11.27 -18.08
N LYS A 77 -1.77 12.25 -17.63
CA LYS A 77 -3.13 12.53 -18.11
C LYS A 77 -3.13 13.81 -18.94
#